data_AF-A0A1C3RLY6-F1
#
_entry.id   AF-A0A1C3RLY6-F1
#
_cell.length_a   1.000
_cell.length_b   1.000
_cell.length_c   1.000
_cell.angle_alpha   90.00
_cell.angle_beta   90.00
_cell.angle_gamma   90.00
#
_symmetry.space_group_name_H-M   'P 1'
#
loop_
_entity.id
_entity.type
_entity.pdbx_description
1 polymer ?
#
loop_
_entity_poly.entity_id
_entity_poly.type
_entity_poly.pdbx_seq_one_letter_code
_entity_poly.pdbx_strand_id
1 'polypeptide(L)'
;MYQSQEYLEIGGKLITSPYKEDDQLYGVSLHKLICQLHASGASSVTDFQSVILTSIETSGKLKDMDKAVDIFKQVMADLNGLGVIPKSPTH
;
A
#
# COMPACT_ATOMS: atom_id res chain seq x y z
N MET A 1 -18.42 -17.08 -1.50
CA MET A 1 -18.08 -15.98 -2.41
C MET A 1 -16.65 -16.23 -2.86
N TYR A 2 -16.43 -16.44 -4.15
CA TYR A 2 -15.10 -16.70 -4.71
C TYR A 2 -14.27 -15.43 -4.53
N GLN A 3 -13.32 -15.42 -3.60
CA GLN A 3 -12.20 -14.47 -3.67
C GLN A 3 -11.39 -14.89 -4.88
N SER A 4 -11.67 -14.30 -6.04
CA SER A 4 -10.73 -14.34 -7.16
C SER A 4 -9.41 -13.84 -6.60
N GLN A 5 -8.35 -14.66 -6.74
CA GLN A 5 -6.98 -14.19 -6.52
C GLN A 5 -6.70 -13.15 -7.62
N GLU A 6 -7.21 -11.94 -7.45
CA GLU A 6 -6.91 -10.81 -8.31
C GLU A 6 -5.46 -10.44 -8.04
N TYR A 7 -4.60 -10.73 -9.01
CA TYR A 7 -3.24 -10.26 -8.99
C TYR A 7 -3.26 -8.74 -9.06
N LEU A 8 -2.57 -8.11 -8.12
CA LEU A 8 -2.42 -6.67 -8.05
C LEU A 8 -1.14 -6.28 -8.76
N GLU A 9 -1.25 -5.40 -9.75
CA GLU A 9 -0.10 -4.76 -10.36
C GLU A 9 0.31 -3.54 -9.54
N ILE A 10 1.49 -3.61 -8.93
CA ILE A 10 2.05 -2.53 -8.09
C ILE A 10 3.51 -2.37 -8.48
N GLY A 11 3.94 -1.13 -8.80
CA GLY A 11 5.33 -0.90 -9.20
C GLY A 11 5.77 -1.67 -10.45
N GLY A 12 4.84 -2.01 -11.36
CA GLY A 12 5.11 -2.82 -12.54
C GLY A 12 5.32 -4.31 -12.26
N LYS A 13 4.95 -4.78 -11.07
CA LYS A 13 5.03 -6.18 -10.67
C LYS A 13 3.64 -6.70 -10.29
N LEU A 14 3.27 -7.85 -10.84
CA LEU A 14 2.07 -8.58 -10.44
C LEU A 14 2.37 -9.37 -9.16
N ILE A 15 1.62 -9.08 -8.10
CA ILE A 15 1.70 -9.76 -6.80
C ILE A 15 0.32 -10.18 -6.31
N THR A 16 0.27 -11.17 -5.43
CA THR A 16 -0.91 -11.39 -4.59
C THR A 16 -0.86 -10.42 -3.41
N SER A 17 -2.03 -9.90 -2.98
CA SER A 17 -2.08 -9.04 -1.81
C SER A 17 -1.44 -9.75 -0.59
N PRO A 18 -0.45 -9.13 0.09
CA PRO A 18 0.15 -9.70 1.29
C PRO A 18 -0.78 -9.68 2.50
N TYR A 19 -1.89 -8.94 2.42
CA TYR A 19 -2.79 -8.69 3.54
C TYR A 19 -4.17 -9.28 3.32
N LYS A 20 -4.73 -9.86 4.39
CA LYS A 20 -6.14 -10.26 4.45
C LYS A 20 -7.02 -9.04 4.70
N GLU A 21 -8.32 -9.14 4.37
CA GLU A 21 -9.28 -8.03 4.52
C GLU A 21 -9.34 -7.47 5.95
N ASP A 22 -9.16 -8.34 6.96
CA ASP A 22 -9.19 -7.98 8.38
C ASP A 22 -7.87 -7.41 8.91
N ASP A 23 -6.78 -7.47 8.14
CA ASP A 23 -5.47 -6.97 8.59
C ASP A 23 -5.50 -5.45 8.70
N GLN A 24 -5.29 -4.97 9.93
CA GLN A 24 -5.32 -3.56 10.26
C GLN A 24 -4.10 -3.17 11.11
N LEU A 25 -3.56 -1.99 10.83
CA LEU A 25 -2.53 -1.35 11.65
C LEU A 25 -3.01 0.04 12.05
N TYR A 26 -3.01 0.33 13.35
CA TYR A 26 -3.57 1.56 13.92
C TYR A 26 -5.02 1.88 13.46
N GLY A 27 -5.81 0.84 13.17
CA GLY A 27 -7.20 0.95 12.69
C GLY A 27 -7.35 1.20 11.19
N VAL A 28 -6.24 1.28 10.45
CA VAL A 28 -6.23 1.40 8.98
C VAL A 28 -6.12 0.01 8.36
N SER A 29 -6.97 -0.30 7.38
CA SER A 29 -6.93 -1.59 6.67
C SER A 29 -5.78 -1.63 5.67
N LEU A 30 -4.84 -2.54 5.89
CA LEU A 30 -3.66 -2.72 5.03
C LEU A 30 -4.04 -3.28 3.66
N HIS A 31 -5.02 -4.19 3.63
CA HIS A 31 -5.58 -4.71 2.38
C HIS A 31 -6.15 -3.59 1.50
N LYS A 32 -6.92 -2.66 2.08
CA LYS A 32 -7.46 -1.52 1.34
C LYS A 32 -6.37 -0.60 0.80
N LEU A 33 -5.30 -0.36 1.56
CA LEU A 33 -4.16 0.45 1.10
C LEU A 33 -3.51 -0.16 -0.13
N ILE A 34 -3.27 -1.47 -0.11
CA ILE A 34 -2.67 -2.19 -1.23
C ILE A 34 -3.57 -2.18 -2.47
N CYS A 35 -4.89 -2.34 -2.30
CA CYS A 35 -5.85 -2.23 -3.40
C CYS A 35 -5.89 -0.81 -4.00
N GLN A 36 -5.80 0.23 -3.17
CA GLN A 36 -5.71 1.62 -3.64
C GLN A 36 -4.39 1.89 -4.36
N LEU A 37 -3.29 1.31 -3.88
CA LEU A 37 -2.00 1.41 -4.53
C LEU A 37 -2.02 0.78 -5.92
N HIS A 38 -2.62 -0.41 -6.05
CA HIS A 38 -2.87 -1.03 -7.35
C HIS A 38 -3.72 -0.14 -8.27
N ALA A 39 -4.86 0.34 -7.77
CA ALA A 39 -5.78 1.17 -8.55
C ALA A 39 -5.15 2.51 -9.00
N SER A 40 -4.19 3.03 -8.24
CA SER A 40 -3.50 4.28 -8.57
C SER A 40 -2.51 4.17 -9.73
N GLY A 41 -2.03 2.95 -10.06
CA GLY A 41 -0.95 2.75 -11.02
C GLY A 41 0.39 3.36 -10.58
N ALA A 42 0.54 3.67 -9.29
CA ALA A 42 1.75 4.22 -8.72
C ALA A 42 2.97 3.32 -9.03
N SER A 43 4.10 3.95 -9.35
CA SER A 43 5.32 3.22 -9.69
C SER A 43 6.61 3.77 -9.07
N SER A 44 6.56 4.94 -8.44
CA SER A 44 7.67 5.52 -7.69
C SER A 44 7.44 5.49 -6.17
N VAL A 45 8.51 5.62 -5.40
CA VAL A 45 8.42 5.69 -3.92
C VAL A 45 7.57 6.88 -3.49
N THR A 46 7.70 8.01 -4.17
CA THR A 46 6.93 9.23 -3.90
C THR A 46 5.44 9.02 -4.16
N ASP A 47 5.09 8.32 -5.25
CA ASP A 47 3.70 7.99 -5.55
C ASP A 47 3.12 7.04 -4.50
N PHE A 48 3.89 6.03 -4.08
CA PHE A 48 3.45 5.08 -3.06
C PHE A 48 3.17 5.82 -1.75
N GLN A 49 4.08 6.70 -1.34
CA GLN A 49 3.91 7.52 -0.16
C GLN A 49 2.66 8.41 -0.26
N SER A 50 2.49 9.10 -1.40
CA SER A 50 1.35 9.97 -1.64
C SER A 50 0.02 9.22 -1.55
N VAL A 51 -0.08 8.06 -2.22
CA VAL A 51 -1.29 7.24 -2.21
C VAL A 51 -1.58 6.71 -0.82
N ILE A 52 -0.59 6.12 -0.14
CA ILE A 52 -0.78 5.54 1.20
C ILE A 52 -1.19 6.61 2.21
N LEU A 53 -0.52 7.77 2.23
CA LEU A 53 -0.85 8.85 3.16
C LEU A 53 -2.22 9.46 2.87
N THR A 54 -2.56 9.69 1.59
CA THR A 54 -3.88 10.18 1.19
C THR A 54 -4.98 9.20 1.60
N SER A 55 -4.74 7.90 1.42
CA SER A 55 -5.67 6.85 1.84
C SER A 55 -5.89 6.79 3.35
N ILE A 56 -4.83 7.00 4.13
CA ILE A 56 -4.89 7.08 5.59
C ILE A 56 -5.71 8.32 6.00
N GLU A 57 -5.41 9.48 5.42
CA GLU A 57 -6.08 10.74 5.72
C GLU A 57 -7.58 10.69 5.39
N THR A 58 -7.93 10.21 4.19
CA THR A 58 -9.33 10.07 3.74
C THR A 58 -10.13 9.07 4.55
N SER A 59 -9.49 8.09 5.19
CA SER A 59 -10.16 7.16 6.10
C SER A 59 -10.66 7.86 7.38
N GLY A 60 -10.07 9.00 7.75
CA GLY A 60 -10.37 9.74 8.98
C GLY A 60 -10.02 9.00 10.28
N LYS A 61 -9.49 7.78 10.18
CA LYS A 61 -9.23 6.89 11.34
C LYS A 61 -7.93 7.20 12.05
N LEU A 62 -6.97 7.82 11.36
CA LEU A 62 -5.64 8.10 11.89
C LEU A 62 -5.28 9.56 11.63
N LYS A 63 -5.15 10.34 12.71
CA LYS A 63 -4.69 11.75 12.68
C LYS A 63 -3.23 11.92 13.06
N ASP A 64 -2.59 10.81 13.41
CA ASP A 64 -1.23 10.74 13.93
C ASP A 64 -0.27 10.46 12.77
N MET A 65 0.53 11.47 12.41
CA MET A 65 1.48 11.41 11.30
C MET A 65 2.58 10.37 11.52
N ASP A 66 3.04 10.19 12.76
CA ASP A 66 4.10 9.21 13.06
C ASP A 66 3.61 7.79 12.79
N LYS A 67 2.36 7.50 13.18
CA LYS A 67 1.71 6.21 12.87
C LYS A 67 1.45 6.01 11.38
N ALA A 68 1.16 7.08 10.63
CA ALA A 68 1.00 6.99 9.18
C ALA A 68 2.32 6.64 8.48
N VAL A 69 3.44 7.20 8.97
CA VAL A 69 4.79 6.86 8.50
C VAL A 69 5.16 5.42 8.83
N ASP A 70 4.79 4.91 10.00
CA ASP A 70 5.01 3.51 10.37
C ASP A 70 4.26 2.55 9.44
N ILE A 71 2.99 2.85 9.12
CA ILE A 71 2.21 2.06 8.14
C ILE A 71 2.91 2.05 6.79
N PHE A 72 3.35 3.22 6.30
CA PHE A 72 4.09 3.31 5.04
C PHE A 72 5.35 2.45 5.04
N LYS A 73 6.16 2.51 6.11
CA LYS A 73 7.38 1.69 6.23
C LYS A 73 7.07 0.19 6.23
N GLN A 74 6.03 -0.23 6.95
CA GLN A 74 5.61 -1.63 6.98
C GLN A 74 5.17 -2.11 5.59
N VAL A 75 4.29 -1.34 4.92
CA VAL A 75 3.83 -1.66 3.56
C VAL A 75 5.00 -1.74 2.58
N MET A 76 5.93 -0.80 2.65
CA MET A 76 7.13 -0.80 1.80
C MET A 76 8.05 -2.00 2.07
N ALA A 77 8.22 -2.39 3.34
CA ALA A 77 9.03 -3.55 3.69
C ALA A 77 8.42 -4.86 3.15
N ASP A 78 7.10 -5.01 3.28
CA ASP A 78 6.38 -6.19 2.79
C ASP A 78 6.39 -6.25 1.25
N LEU A 79 6.14 -5.13 0.58
CA LEU A 79 6.23 -5.01 -0.87
C LEU A 79 7.64 -5.31 -1.39
N ASN A 80 8.67 -4.82 -0.72
CA ASN A 80 10.06 -5.14 -1.05
C ASN A 80 10.36 -6.64 -0.87
N GLY A 81 9.82 -7.27 0.17
CA GLY A 81 9.90 -8.73 0.38
C GLY A 81 9.25 -9.54 -0.75
N LEU A 82 8.23 -8.97 -1.42
CA LEU A 82 7.59 -9.53 -2.60
C LEU A 82 8.28 -9.17 -3.93
N GLY A 83 9.40 -8.43 -3.88
CA GLY A 83 10.13 -7.98 -5.06
C GLY A 83 9.46 -6.82 -5.80
N VAL A 84 8.53 -6.12 -5.16
CA VAL A 84 7.99 -4.85 -5.65
C VAL A 84 8.97 -3.75 -5.26
N ILE A 85 9.76 -3.30 -6.23
CA ILE A 85 10.76 -2.26 -6.03
C ILE A 85 10.27 -1.02 -6.78
N PRO A 86 9.66 -0.04 -6.09
CA PRO A 86 9.29 1.21 -6.72
C PRO A 86 10.52 1.90 -7.30
N LYS A 87 10.36 2.52 -8.47
CA LYS A 87 11.43 3.23 -9.15
C LYS A 87 11.84 4.42 -8.29
N SER A 88 13.15 4.61 -8.12
CA SER A 88 13.66 5.88 -7.64
C SER A 88 13.24 6.97 -8.63
N PRO A 89 12.76 8.13 -8.17
CA PRO A 89 12.47 9.24 -9.07
C PRO A 89 13.76 9.57 -9.82
N THR A 90 13.76 9.39 -11.15
CA THR A 90 14.80 9.95 -12.02
C THR A 90 14.66 11.46 -11.94
N HIS A 91 15.58 12.08 -11.21
CA HIS A 91 15.67 13.51 -11.01
C HIS A 91 16.27 14.22 -12.22
#